data_AF-A0A939F051-F1
#
_entry.id   AF-A0A939F051-F1
#
_cell.length_a   1.000
_cell.length_b   1.000
_cell.length_c   1.000
_cell.angle_alpha   90.00
_cell.angle_beta   90.00
_cell.angle_gamma   90.00
#
_symmetry.space_group_name_H-M   'P 1'
#
loop_
_entity.id
_entity.type
_entity.pdbx_description
1 polymer ?
#
loop_
_entity_poly.entity_id
_entity_poly.type
_entity_poly.pdbx_seq_one_letter_code
_entity_poly.pdbx_strand_id
1 'polypeptide(L)'
;MDTPQTNEFQFNGTPELPAPHARTVATTPVRLRKRAWVKERAFLLQNIVRGNLIHNTGGALNVMRLLTLHKMPAGLLSAEHPWVTGQMPDAQGAVWPRNVVFRTAVGTEWAVAGYVPETDEVIASKVGKFLATMVGKSVPTPEIPHGTRRRMPHAINYLHGAVHYNGLTLLFNNFAEALEYLADTRFRKELRRLIRTERREVTLVFRERNYNPVEYAYFSAFVMSHLPWFANVNGAQRRVMWGNPSPYPAVNIINGKWVADTERLRRGDTASIVRPPVEPGQYFQGEYGVATRGANKLEKTHAFLINTWVRRRGFRGGLYFVDRRKIEAERYQQYQATNGQNFIGNEVIQNPLRRKR
;
A
#
# COMPACT_ATOMS: atom_id res chain seq x y z
N MET A 1 -15.37 28.59 -44.45
CA MET A 1 -15.47 28.62 -42.97
C MET A 1 -15.83 27.22 -42.55
N ASP A 2 -14.81 26.39 -42.32
CA ASP A 2 -14.99 24.99 -41.98
C ASP A 2 -15.27 24.86 -40.48
N THR A 3 -16.39 24.23 -40.17
CA THR A 3 -16.79 23.92 -38.81
C THR A 3 -15.89 22.80 -38.29
N PRO A 4 -15.23 22.94 -37.13
CA PRO A 4 -14.40 21.88 -36.60
C PRO A 4 -15.30 20.73 -36.12
N GLN A 5 -15.18 19.58 -36.76
CA GLN A 5 -15.77 18.33 -36.29
C GLN A 5 -15.14 17.97 -34.94
N THR A 6 -15.91 18.12 -33.88
CA THR A 6 -15.61 17.54 -32.57
C THR A 6 -15.67 16.03 -32.69
N ASN A 7 -14.50 15.38 -32.81
CA ASN A 7 -14.36 13.96 -32.58
C ASN A 7 -14.71 13.65 -31.12
N GLU A 8 -15.99 13.36 -30.87
CA GLU A 8 -16.40 12.67 -29.66
C GLU A 8 -15.77 11.28 -29.68
N PHE A 9 -14.65 11.15 -28.97
CA PHE A 9 -14.08 9.85 -28.62
C PHE A 9 -15.13 9.08 -27.83
N GLN A 10 -15.76 8.10 -28.48
CA GLN A 10 -16.56 7.08 -27.81
C GLN A 10 -15.62 6.29 -26.89
N PHE A 11 -15.72 6.57 -25.59
CA PHE A 11 -15.12 5.73 -24.55
C PHE A 11 -15.85 4.38 -24.57
N ASN A 12 -15.27 3.40 -25.26
CA ASN A 12 -15.74 2.02 -25.21
C ASN A 12 -15.50 1.45 -23.80
N GLY A 13 -16.58 1.39 -23.02
CA GLY A 13 -16.69 0.64 -21.76
C GLY A 13 -16.02 1.29 -20.57
N THR A 14 -16.83 1.70 -19.58
CA THR A 14 -16.33 1.91 -18.21
C THR A 14 -15.69 0.59 -17.74
N PRO A 15 -14.45 0.60 -17.19
CA PRO A 15 -13.81 -0.62 -16.74
C PRO A 15 -14.69 -1.34 -15.73
N GLU A 16 -15.09 -2.58 -16.04
CA GLU A 16 -15.97 -3.36 -15.18
C GLU A 16 -15.19 -3.78 -13.92
N LEU A 17 -15.50 -3.14 -12.80
CA LEU A 17 -14.98 -3.56 -11.49
C LEU A 17 -15.61 -4.91 -11.11
N PRO A 18 -14.90 -5.74 -10.30
CA PRO A 18 -15.53 -6.93 -9.74
C PRO A 18 -16.78 -6.54 -8.95
N ALA A 19 -17.80 -7.41 -9.00
CA ALA A 19 -19.01 -7.24 -8.22
C ALA A 19 -18.65 -7.03 -6.73
N PRO A 20 -19.29 -6.06 -6.05
CA PRO A 20 -18.99 -5.80 -4.65
C PRO A 20 -19.39 -7.02 -3.81
N HIS A 21 -18.50 -7.42 -2.91
CA HIS A 21 -18.79 -8.52 -1.99
C HIS A 21 -19.84 -8.08 -0.97
N ALA A 22 -20.95 -8.81 -0.89
CA ALA A 22 -22.00 -8.58 0.08
C ALA A 22 -21.55 -9.08 1.46
N ARG A 23 -21.68 -8.23 2.48
CA ARG A 23 -21.20 -8.52 3.83
C ARG A 23 -22.10 -9.58 4.49
N THR A 24 -21.68 -10.84 4.44
CA THR A 24 -22.34 -11.96 5.12
C THR A 24 -21.52 -12.35 6.36
N VAL A 25 -21.56 -11.54 7.42
CA VAL A 25 -20.83 -11.87 8.65
C VAL A 25 -21.60 -12.94 9.42
N ALA A 26 -21.06 -14.15 9.49
CA ALA A 26 -21.57 -15.18 10.37
C ALA A 26 -21.54 -14.67 11.82
N THR A 27 -22.71 -14.60 12.46
CA THR A 27 -22.94 -13.97 13.78
C THR A 27 -22.36 -14.76 14.96
N THR A 28 -21.85 -15.97 14.73
CA THR A 28 -21.40 -16.84 15.83
C THR A 28 -19.87 -16.81 15.96
N PRO A 29 -19.31 -16.22 17.04
CA PRO A 29 -17.88 -16.29 17.29
C PRO A 29 -17.46 -17.74 17.57
N VAL A 30 -16.50 -18.25 16.80
CA VAL A 30 -15.96 -19.60 17.00
C VAL A 30 -15.23 -19.67 18.35
N ARG A 31 -15.72 -20.52 19.27
CA ARG A 31 -14.98 -20.83 20.52
C ARG A 31 -13.70 -21.59 20.19
N LEU A 32 -12.55 -20.91 20.24
CA LEU A 32 -11.25 -21.54 20.02
C LEU A 32 -10.83 -22.39 21.24
N ARG A 33 -10.52 -23.67 21.00
CA ARG A 33 -9.95 -24.59 22.01
C ARG A 33 -8.54 -24.14 22.39
N LYS A 34 -8.08 -24.34 23.64
CA LYS A 34 -6.72 -23.97 24.12
C LYS A 34 -5.57 -24.37 23.18
N ARG A 35 -5.62 -25.58 22.60
CA ARG A 35 -4.61 -26.06 21.63
C ARG A 35 -4.59 -25.25 20.33
N ALA A 36 -5.73 -24.73 19.90
CA ALA A 36 -5.82 -23.87 18.72
C ALA A 36 -5.16 -22.51 18.98
N TRP A 37 -5.30 -21.97 20.18
CA TRP A 37 -4.71 -20.70 20.58
C TRP A 37 -3.18 -20.70 20.63
N VAL A 38 -2.55 -21.78 21.12
CA VAL A 38 -1.08 -21.90 21.11
C VAL A 38 -0.54 -21.95 19.69
N LYS A 39 -1.19 -22.76 18.82
CA LYS A 39 -0.83 -22.85 17.40
C LYS A 39 -0.99 -21.52 16.68
N GLU A 40 -2.07 -20.81 16.96
CA GLU A 40 -2.33 -19.48 16.40
C GLU A 40 -1.23 -18.49 16.81
N ARG A 41 -0.88 -18.41 18.11
CA ARG A 41 0.22 -17.53 18.56
C ARG A 41 1.57 -17.86 17.92
N ALA A 42 1.91 -19.14 17.84
CA ALA A 42 3.14 -19.58 17.16
C ALA A 42 3.13 -19.16 15.69
N PHE A 43 1.99 -19.35 15.00
CA PHE A 43 1.79 -18.90 13.62
C PHE A 43 1.95 -17.38 13.46
N LEU A 44 1.35 -16.58 14.34
CA LEU A 44 1.47 -15.12 14.31
C LEU A 44 2.91 -14.66 14.50
N LEU A 45 3.61 -15.21 15.49
CA LEU A 45 5.03 -14.90 15.74
C LEU A 45 5.90 -15.31 14.55
N GLN A 46 5.66 -16.48 13.97
CA GLN A 46 6.38 -16.94 12.79
C GLN A 46 6.21 -15.98 11.60
N ASN A 47 5.00 -15.47 11.37
CA ASN A 47 4.76 -14.49 10.31
C ASN A 47 5.41 -13.15 10.60
N ILE A 48 5.40 -12.68 11.86
CA ILE A 48 6.11 -11.45 12.24
C ILE A 48 7.59 -11.59 11.88
N VAL A 49 8.22 -12.71 12.23
CA VAL A 49 9.63 -12.97 11.86
C VAL A 49 9.80 -13.03 10.35
N ARG A 50 8.96 -13.78 9.63
CA ARG A 50 9.07 -13.91 8.17
C ARG A 50 8.88 -12.58 7.44
N GLY A 51 7.85 -11.82 7.78
CA GLY A 51 7.52 -10.55 7.15
C GLY A 51 8.49 -9.44 7.54
N ASN A 52 8.62 -9.16 8.84
CA ASN A 52 9.35 -7.99 9.32
C ASN A 52 10.86 -8.17 9.41
N LEU A 53 11.34 -9.40 9.59
CA LEU A 53 12.78 -9.68 9.58
C LEU A 53 13.19 -10.16 8.19
N ILE A 54 12.72 -11.32 7.74
CA ILE A 54 13.27 -11.96 6.54
C ILE A 54 12.92 -11.18 5.26
N HIS A 55 11.63 -10.95 5.00
CA HIS A 55 11.19 -10.26 3.78
C HIS A 55 11.62 -8.79 3.75
N ASN A 56 11.47 -8.08 4.86
CA ASN A 56 11.89 -6.69 4.95
C ASN A 56 13.42 -6.54 4.79
N THR A 57 14.24 -7.38 5.45
CA THR A 57 15.70 -7.35 5.27
C THR A 57 16.09 -7.74 3.85
N GLY A 58 15.49 -8.77 3.27
CA GLY A 58 15.74 -9.16 1.88
C GLY A 58 15.37 -8.05 0.88
N GLY A 59 14.23 -7.40 1.07
CA GLY A 59 13.81 -6.24 0.29
C GLY A 59 14.78 -5.07 0.45
N ALA A 60 15.19 -4.78 1.69
CA ALA A 60 16.14 -3.73 2.01
C ALA A 60 17.50 -3.96 1.34
N LEU A 61 18.02 -5.18 1.36
CA LEU A 61 19.27 -5.54 0.69
C LEU A 61 19.17 -5.37 -0.82
N ASN A 62 18.04 -5.74 -1.44
CA ASN A 62 17.83 -5.50 -2.88
C ASN A 62 17.76 -4.01 -3.22
N VAL A 63 17.06 -3.21 -2.42
CA VAL A 63 17.05 -1.75 -2.60
C VAL A 63 18.48 -1.19 -2.44
N MET A 64 19.20 -1.56 -1.38
CA MET A 64 20.58 -1.12 -1.17
C MET A 64 21.50 -1.50 -2.33
N ARG A 65 21.37 -2.72 -2.87
CA ARG A 65 22.09 -3.17 -4.07
C ARG A 65 21.81 -2.25 -5.26
N LEU A 66 20.55 -1.91 -5.52
CA LEU A 66 20.14 -1.02 -6.61
C LEU A 66 20.54 0.45 -6.40
N LEU A 67 20.90 0.83 -5.16
CA LEU A 67 21.41 2.17 -4.84
C LEU A 67 22.94 2.25 -4.93
N THR A 68 23.64 1.13 -4.81
CA THR A 68 25.11 1.10 -4.64
C THR A 68 25.81 0.32 -5.74
N LEU A 69 25.64 -1.01 -5.77
CA LEU A 69 26.35 -1.91 -6.68
C LEU A 69 25.77 -1.91 -8.10
N HIS A 70 24.45 -1.97 -8.22
CA HIS A 70 23.73 -2.01 -9.49
C HIS A 70 22.88 -0.76 -9.65
N LYS A 71 23.53 0.40 -9.57
CA LYS A 71 22.89 1.71 -9.55
C LYS A 71 21.96 1.90 -10.75
N MET A 72 20.70 2.27 -10.48
CA MET A 72 19.76 2.65 -11.53
C MET A 72 19.88 4.15 -11.83
N PRO A 73 20.26 4.56 -13.06
CA PRO A 73 20.30 5.96 -13.45
C PRO A 73 18.89 6.52 -13.71
N ALA A 74 18.76 7.84 -13.83
CA ALA A 74 17.58 8.43 -14.45
C ALA A 74 17.51 8.07 -15.95
N GLY A 75 16.36 8.31 -16.58
CA GLY A 75 16.25 8.14 -18.04
C GLY A 75 15.97 6.73 -18.54
N LEU A 76 15.76 5.75 -17.65
CA LEU A 76 15.40 4.39 -18.08
C LEU A 76 13.99 4.30 -18.70
N LEU A 77 13.13 5.30 -18.46
CA LEU A 77 11.76 5.37 -18.98
C LEU A 77 11.51 6.76 -19.58
N SER A 78 10.72 6.82 -20.66
CA SER A 78 10.24 8.08 -21.24
C SER A 78 9.04 8.64 -20.45
N ALA A 79 8.62 9.87 -20.74
CA ALA A 79 7.49 10.51 -20.08
C ALA A 79 6.15 9.82 -20.41
N GLU A 80 6.07 9.18 -21.57
CA GLU A 80 4.90 8.51 -22.14
C GLU A 80 4.78 7.07 -21.64
N HIS A 81 5.82 6.53 -21.00
CA HIS A 81 5.86 5.15 -20.59
C HIS A 81 4.70 4.80 -19.63
N PRO A 82 4.06 3.62 -19.76
CA PRO A 82 2.92 3.24 -18.93
C PRO A 82 3.14 3.35 -17.42
N TRP A 83 4.31 2.97 -16.91
CA TRP A 83 4.63 3.16 -15.48
C TRP A 83 4.67 4.63 -15.01
N VAL A 84 4.86 5.58 -15.93
CA VAL A 84 4.89 7.03 -15.66
C VAL A 84 3.50 7.64 -15.79
N THR A 85 2.74 7.23 -16.81
CA THR A 85 1.43 7.81 -17.12
C THR A 85 0.27 7.11 -16.40
N GLY A 86 0.45 5.84 -16.06
CA GLY A 86 -0.62 4.96 -15.60
C GLY A 86 -1.59 4.48 -16.68
N GLN A 87 -1.37 4.91 -17.91
CA GLN A 87 -2.19 4.52 -19.04
C GLN A 87 -1.71 3.17 -19.57
N MET A 88 -2.66 2.31 -19.92
CA MET A 88 -2.33 1.10 -20.67
C MET A 88 -1.96 1.46 -22.11
N PRO A 89 -1.20 0.59 -22.80
CA PRO A 89 -1.00 0.70 -24.24
C PRO A 89 -2.33 0.82 -25.01
N ASP A 90 -2.25 1.39 -26.21
CA ASP A 90 -3.38 1.48 -27.16
C ASP A 90 -4.61 2.23 -26.62
N ALA A 91 -4.38 3.23 -25.77
CA ALA A 91 -5.41 4.12 -25.22
C ALA A 91 -6.55 3.39 -24.45
N GLN A 92 -6.30 2.20 -23.90
CA GLN A 92 -7.29 1.41 -23.15
C GLN A 92 -7.67 2.00 -21.77
N GLY A 93 -7.17 3.20 -21.46
CA GLY A 93 -7.41 3.93 -20.22
C GLY A 93 -6.44 3.57 -19.09
N ALA A 94 -6.79 3.97 -17.87
CA ALA A 94 -5.95 3.78 -16.69
C ALA A 94 -5.96 2.31 -16.22
N VAL A 95 -4.78 1.80 -15.86
CA VAL A 95 -4.63 0.39 -15.42
C VAL A 95 -5.23 0.14 -14.03
N TRP A 96 -5.21 1.12 -13.13
CA TRP A 96 -5.48 0.90 -11.71
C TRP A 96 -6.90 0.46 -11.37
N PRO A 97 -7.97 1.05 -11.95
CA PRO A 97 -9.32 0.54 -11.75
C PRO A 97 -9.45 -0.93 -12.20
N ARG A 98 -8.81 -1.31 -13.31
CA ARG A 98 -8.83 -2.69 -13.82
C ARG A 98 -8.02 -3.68 -12.99
N ASN A 99 -7.10 -3.18 -12.15
CA ASN A 99 -6.33 -3.99 -11.20
C ASN A 99 -7.00 -4.11 -9.81
N VAL A 100 -8.24 -3.63 -9.66
CA VAL A 100 -9.06 -3.92 -8.48
C VAL A 100 -9.55 -5.37 -8.58
N VAL A 101 -9.04 -6.25 -7.73
CA VAL A 101 -9.36 -7.68 -7.75
C VAL A 101 -10.38 -8.09 -6.68
N PHE A 102 -10.66 -7.20 -5.74
CA PHE A 102 -11.66 -7.39 -4.70
C PHE A 102 -12.12 -6.04 -4.18
N ARG A 103 -13.41 -5.92 -3.88
CA ARG A 103 -13.98 -4.77 -3.20
C ARG A 103 -15.16 -5.19 -2.34
N THR A 104 -15.29 -4.58 -1.16
CA THR A 104 -16.52 -4.66 -0.37
C THR A 104 -17.56 -3.70 -0.94
N ALA A 105 -18.86 -3.96 -0.66
CA ALA A 105 -19.92 -3.01 -0.93
C ALA A 105 -19.61 -1.64 -0.30
N VAL A 106 -19.98 -0.55 -0.99
CA VAL A 106 -19.73 0.80 -0.48
C VAL A 106 -20.60 1.01 0.75
N GLY A 107 -19.96 1.10 1.92
CA GLY A 107 -20.60 1.47 3.16
C GLY A 107 -20.42 2.96 3.43
N THR A 108 -21.40 3.59 4.07
CA THR A 108 -21.36 5.01 4.47
C THR A 108 -21.45 5.20 5.98
N GLU A 109 -21.42 4.12 6.78
CA GLU A 109 -21.51 4.21 8.25
C GLU A 109 -20.39 5.04 8.89
N TRP A 110 -19.23 5.10 8.24
CA TRP A 110 -18.06 5.90 8.64
C TRP A 110 -18.10 7.33 8.08
N ALA A 111 -19.01 7.62 7.15
CA ALA A 111 -19.13 8.93 6.53
C ALA A 111 -19.87 9.88 7.48
N VAL A 112 -19.33 11.09 7.67
CA VAL A 112 -20.08 12.17 8.33
C VAL A 112 -21.29 12.57 7.48
N ALA A 113 -22.34 13.13 8.09
CA ALA A 113 -23.51 13.60 7.36
C ALA A 113 -23.10 14.56 6.22
N GLY A 114 -23.57 14.29 4.99
CA GLY A 114 -23.21 15.04 3.79
C GLY A 114 -21.89 14.65 3.13
N TYR A 115 -21.14 13.69 3.67
CA TYR A 115 -19.98 13.13 2.99
C TYR A 115 -20.40 12.04 2.00
N VAL A 116 -20.11 12.27 0.72
CA VAL A 116 -20.30 11.28 -0.34
C VAL A 116 -18.94 10.64 -0.63
N PRO A 117 -18.76 9.32 -0.39
CA PRO A 117 -17.54 8.63 -0.76
C PRO A 117 -17.28 8.75 -2.27
N GLU A 118 -16.00 8.97 -2.63
CA GLU A 118 -15.60 8.92 -4.04
C GLU A 118 -15.77 7.49 -4.59
N THR A 119 -16.01 7.36 -5.89
CA THR A 119 -16.15 6.03 -6.50
C THR A 119 -14.83 5.26 -6.46
N ASP A 120 -14.91 3.93 -6.50
CA ASP A 120 -13.74 3.05 -6.42
C ASP A 120 -12.73 3.31 -7.53
N GLU A 121 -13.19 3.63 -8.74
CA GLU A 121 -12.34 3.98 -9.89
C GLU A 121 -11.56 5.27 -9.62
N VAL A 122 -12.22 6.28 -9.02
CA VAL A 122 -11.58 7.54 -8.65
C VAL A 122 -10.55 7.33 -7.55
N ILE A 123 -10.89 6.54 -6.52
CA ILE A 123 -9.99 6.20 -5.41
C ILE A 123 -8.74 5.48 -5.94
N ALA A 124 -8.93 4.39 -6.70
CA ALA A 124 -7.84 3.61 -7.28
C ALA A 124 -6.96 4.47 -8.19
N SER A 125 -7.59 5.33 -9.01
CA SER A 125 -6.86 6.27 -9.89
C SER A 125 -6.06 7.32 -9.12
N LYS A 126 -6.60 7.88 -8.03
CA LYS A 126 -5.86 8.86 -7.20
C LYS A 126 -4.63 8.24 -6.55
N VAL A 127 -4.79 7.04 -5.97
CA VAL A 127 -3.67 6.29 -5.38
C VAL A 127 -2.63 5.96 -6.46
N GLY A 128 -3.06 5.44 -7.61
CA GLY A 128 -2.19 5.12 -8.73
C GLY A 128 -1.43 6.31 -9.30
N LYS A 129 -2.11 7.42 -9.62
CA LYS A 129 -1.50 8.65 -10.16
C LYS A 129 -0.47 9.25 -9.21
N PHE A 130 -0.74 9.21 -7.90
CA PHE A 130 0.23 9.65 -6.90
C PHE A 130 1.55 8.88 -6.99
N LEU A 131 1.48 7.59 -7.30
CA LEU A 131 2.64 6.69 -7.38
C LEU A 131 3.33 6.77 -8.75
N ALA A 132 2.56 6.94 -9.82
CA ALA A 132 3.07 7.23 -11.17
C ALA A 132 3.91 8.52 -11.18
N THR A 133 3.46 9.54 -10.42
CA THR A 133 4.23 10.78 -10.20
C THR A 133 5.60 10.52 -9.58
N MET A 134 5.76 9.47 -8.76
CA MET A 134 7.07 9.08 -8.23
C MET A 134 7.97 8.47 -9.30
N VAL A 135 7.43 7.66 -10.21
CA VAL A 135 8.19 7.11 -11.36
C VAL A 135 8.60 8.23 -12.32
N GLY A 136 7.68 9.15 -12.61
CA GLY A 136 7.94 10.38 -13.36
C GLY A 136 9.09 11.20 -12.75
N LYS A 137 9.39 11.01 -11.46
CA LYS A 137 10.60 11.56 -10.82
C LYS A 137 11.91 10.90 -11.25
N SER A 138 11.92 10.08 -12.28
CA SER A 138 13.16 9.58 -12.89
C SER A 138 13.21 9.77 -14.40
N VAL A 139 12.17 10.37 -15.00
CA VAL A 139 12.18 10.77 -16.42
C VAL A 139 13.08 12.01 -16.59
N PRO A 140 13.92 12.08 -17.64
CA PRO A 140 14.74 13.25 -17.94
C PRO A 140 13.85 14.43 -18.31
N THR A 141 14.17 15.62 -17.81
CA THR A 141 13.50 16.87 -18.21
C THR A 141 14.52 17.78 -18.91
N PRO A 142 14.15 18.52 -19.97
CA PRO A 142 15.08 19.37 -20.73
C PRO A 142 15.82 20.41 -19.88
N GLU A 143 15.21 20.85 -18.79
CA GLU A 143 15.82 21.80 -17.87
C GLU A 143 16.32 21.12 -16.58
N ILE A 144 17.54 21.52 -16.22
CA ILE A 144 18.36 21.22 -15.05
C ILE A 144 19.33 20.02 -15.25
N PRO A 145 20.66 20.26 -15.32
CA PRO A 145 21.73 19.24 -15.28
C PRO A 145 21.70 18.27 -14.07
N HIS A 146 20.75 18.47 -13.16
CA HIS A 146 20.55 17.72 -11.92
C HIS A 146 19.11 17.16 -11.76
N GLY A 147 18.28 17.24 -12.81
CA GLY A 147 16.85 16.90 -12.76
C GLY A 147 16.04 17.85 -11.86
N THR A 148 14.70 17.78 -11.88
CA THR A 148 13.87 18.53 -10.90
C THR A 148 14.39 18.28 -9.48
N ARG A 149 14.32 19.25 -8.55
CA ARG A 149 14.79 19.11 -7.15
C ARG A 149 14.29 17.79 -6.52
N ARG A 150 15.08 16.71 -6.64
CA ARG A 150 14.66 15.33 -6.33
C ARG A 150 15.55 14.79 -5.24
N ARG A 151 14.93 14.54 -4.09
CA ARG A 151 15.61 14.12 -2.85
C ARG A 151 15.48 12.60 -2.61
N MET A 152 14.90 11.83 -3.55
CA MET A 152 14.74 10.36 -3.47
C MET A 152 15.48 9.66 -4.62
N PRO A 153 16.26 8.59 -4.36
CA PRO A 153 16.98 7.84 -5.38
C PRO A 153 16.11 7.24 -6.49
N HIS A 154 16.63 7.21 -7.73
CA HIS A 154 15.91 6.70 -8.90
C HIS A 154 15.43 5.25 -8.77
N ALA A 155 16.25 4.38 -8.17
CA ALA A 155 15.84 2.99 -7.93
C ALA A 155 14.55 2.89 -7.10
N ILE A 156 14.37 3.77 -6.11
CA ILE A 156 13.14 3.81 -5.29
C ILE A 156 11.98 4.35 -6.11
N ASN A 157 12.21 5.38 -6.93
CA ASN A 157 11.20 5.90 -7.85
C ASN A 157 10.69 4.82 -8.81
N TYR A 158 11.59 4.05 -9.44
CA TYR A 158 11.21 2.99 -10.39
C TYR A 158 10.50 1.81 -9.74
N LEU A 159 10.86 1.46 -8.50
CA LEU A 159 10.19 0.41 -7.74
C LEU A 159 8.68 0.68 -7.62
N HIS A 160 8.24 1.94 -7.57
CA HIS A 160 6.81 2.27 -7.55
C HIS A 160 6.08 1.83 -8.82
N GLY A 161 6.73 1.78 -9.99
CA GLY A 161 6.12 1.25 -11.20
C GLY A 161 5.82 -0.25 -11.05
N ALA A 162 6.82 -1.02 -10.65
CA ALA A 162 6.66 -2.46 -10.39
C ALA A 162 5.63 -2.77 -9.28
N VAL A 163 5.61 -1.98 -8.20
CA VAL A 163 4.69 -2.22 -7.07
C VAL A 163 3.26 -1.76 -7.36
N HIS A 164 3.06 -0.70 -8.16
CA HIS A 164 1.76 -0.02 -8.23
C HIS A 164 1.14 0.07 -9.61
N TYR A 165 1.92 0.15 -10.70
CA TYR A 165 1.35 -0.01 -12.04
C TYR A 165 0.92 -1.47 -12.23
N ASN A 166 1.85 -2.40 -11.96
CA ASN A 166 1.56 -3.84 -12.04
C ASN A 166 0.79 -4.36 -10.82
N GLY A 167 0.72 -3.59 -9.73
CA GLY A 167 0.14 -4.00 -8.46
C GLY A 167 -1.38 -4.19 -8.51
N LEU A 168 -1.88 -5.05 -7.61
CA LEU A 168 -3.29 -5.35 -7.46
C LEU A 168 -3.87 -4.65 -6.25
N THR A 169 -5.14 -4.26 -6.33
CA THR A 169 -5.81 -3.48 -5.29
C THR A 169 -6.98 -4.27 -4.68
N LEU A 170 -7.06 -4.28 -3.35
CA LEU A 170 -8.23 -4.73 -2.59
C LEU A 170 -8.82 -3.50 -1.89
N LEU A 171 -10.10 -3.23 -2.13
CA LEU A 171 -10.80 -2.05 -1.59
C LEU A 171 -11.72 -2.42 -0.42
N PHE A 172 -11.56 -1.68 0.67
CA PHE A 172 -12.37 -1.81 1.88
C PHE A 172 -12.91 -0.45 2.31
N ASN A 173 -14.00 -0.44 3.07
CA ASN A 173 -14.54 0.78 3.66
C ASN A 173 -13.59 1.33 4.74
N ASN A 174 -13.28 0.48 5.73
CA ASN A 174 -12.49 0.85 6.90
C ASN A 174 -11.65 -0.34 7.41
N PHE A 175 -10.86 -0.12 8.47
CA PHE A 175 -9.99 -1.15 9.03
C PHE A 175 -10.76 -2.29 9.70
N ALA A 176 -11.87 -1.99 10.37
CA ALA A 176 -12.67 -3.00 11.08
C ALA A 176 -13.24 -4.04 10.10
N GLU A 177 -13.78 -3.58 8.98
CA GLU A 177 -14.26 -4.43 7.89
C GLU A 177 -13.11 -5.27 7.31
N ALA A 178 -11.97 -4.66 6.97
CA ALA A 178 -10.84 -5.41 6.43
C ALA A 178 -10.31 -6.48 7.40
N LEU A 179 -10.41 -6.29 8.72
CA LEU A 179 -10.08 -7.31 9.71
C LEU A 179 -11.00 -8.53 9.59
N GLU A 180 -12.29 -8.36 9.31
CA GLU A 180 -13.24 -9.47 9.15
C GLU A 180 -12.84 -10.39 8.00
N TYR A 181 -12.47 -9.81 6.86
CA TYR A 181 -12.01 -10.56 5.68
C TYR A 181 -10.64 -11.16 5.90
N LEU A 182 -9.67 -10.38 6.38
CA LEU A 182 -8.31 -10.88 6.58
C LEU A 182 -8.18 -11.84 7.76
N ALA A 183 -9.12 -11.86 8.71
CA ALA A 183 -9.21 -12.89 9.75
C ALA A 183 -9.65 -14.25 9.18
N ASP A 184 -10.43 -14.24 8.10
CA ASP A 184 -10.89 -15.45 7.42
C ASP A 184 -9.72 -16.18 6.73
N THR A 185 -9.48 -17.42 7.15
CA THR A 185 -8.43 -18.26 6.55
C THR A 185 -8.68 -18.55 5.07
N ARG A 186 -9.94 -18.60 4.61
CA ARG A 186 -10.31 -18.82 3.20
C ARG A 186 -9.86 -17.62 2.36
N PHE A 187 -10.16 -16.42 2.82
CA PHE A 187 -9.75 -15.17 2.17
C PHE A 187 -8.21 -15.06 2.10
N ARG A 188 -7.51 -15.36 3.20
CA ARG A 188 -6.04 -15.36 3.21
C ARG A 188 -5.43 -16.40 2.29
N LYS A 189 -6.04 -17.59 2.16
CA LYS A 189 -5.59 -18.61 1.20
C LYS A 189 -5.75 -18.12 -0.24
N GLU A 190 -6.87 -17.45 -0.52
CA GLU A 190 -7.13 -16.86 -1.83
C GLU A 190 -6.16 -15.73 -2.17
N LEU A 191 -5.88 -14.83 -1.23
CA LEU A 191 -4.85 -13.80 -1.38
C LEU A 191 -3.46 -14.41 -1.65
N ARG A 192 -3.11 -15.53 -1.00
CA ARG A 192 -1.86 -16.25 -1.29
C ARG A 192 -1.87 -16.91 -2.66
N ARG A 193 -3.01 -17.44 -3.11
CA ARG A 193 -3.18 -17.98 -4.46
C ARG A 193 -2.94 -16.88 -5.49
N LEU A 194 -3.62 -15.75 -5.35
CA LEU A 194 -3.44 -14.56 -6.19
C LEU A 194 -1.97 -14.17 -6.30
N ILE A 195 -1.30 -13.89 -5.17
CA ILE A 195 0.11 -13.44 -5.16
C ILE A 195 1.05 -14.48 -5.81
N ARG A 196 0.80 -15.77 -5.57
CA ARG A 196 1.63 -16.84 -6.13
C ARG A 196 1.45 -16.99 -7.65
N THR A 197 0.21 -16.91 -8.13
CA THR A 197 -0.13 -17.04 -9.55
C THR A 197 0.27 -15.79 -10.31
N GLU A 198 -0.24 -14.64 -9.90
CA GLU A 198 0.00 -13.38 -10.59
C GLU A 198 1.41 -12.86 -10.41
N ARG A 199 2.09 -13.22 -9.32
CA ARG A 199 3.43 -12.70 -8.99
C ARG A 199 3.43 -11.16 -9.00
N ARG A 200 2.40 -10.54 -8.43
CA ARG A 200 2.24 -9.08 -8.30
C ARG A 200 2.22 -8.69 -6.84
N GLU A 201 2.59 -7.44 -6.57
CA GLU A 201 2.40 -6.83 -5.26
C GLU A 201 0.93 -6.49 -5.03
N VAL A 202 0.50 -6.43 -3.77
CA VAL A 202 -0.90 -6.18 -3.42
C VAL A 202 -1.00 -4.96 -2.51
N THR A 203 -1.93 -4.07 -2.79
CA THR A 203 -2.23 -2.90 -1.96
C THR A 203 -3.64 -3.00 -1.40
N LEU A 204 -3.77 -2.93 -0.09
CA LEU A 204 -5.05 -2.72 0.57
C LEU A 204 -5.33 -1.21 0.58
N VAL A 205 -6.50 -0.78 0.11
CA VAL A 205 -6.89 0.64 0.08
C VAL A 205 -8.22 0.82 0.81
N PHE A 206 -8.33 1.90 1.57
CA PHE A 206 -9.48 2.18 2.42
C PHE A 206 -10.23 3.43 1.95
N ARG A 207 -11.56 3.37 1.88
CA ARG A 207 -12.41 4.50 1.47
C ARG A 207 -12.46 5.59 2.54
N GLU A 208 -12.49 5.20 3.82
CA GLU A 208 -12.49 6.11 4.96
C GLU A 208 -11.15 6.87 5.08
N ARG A 209 -11.13 8.13 4.65
CA ARG A 209 -9.94 9.00 4.74
C ARG A 209 -9.73 9.58 6.15
N ASN A 210 -10.81 9.72 6.92
CA ASN A 210 -10.78 10.29 8.25
C ASN A 210 -10.81 9.18 9.31
N TYR A 211 -9.64 8.63 9.62
CA TYR A 211 -9.52 7.48 10.52
C TYR A 211 -8.65 7.81 11.74
N ASN A 212 -8.75 6.96 12.76
CA ASN A 212 -7.89 7.00 13.94
C ASN A 212 -6.50 6.38 13.63
N PRO A 213 -5.38 7.12 13.78
CA PRO A 213 -4.05 6.59 13.49
C PRO A 213 -3.63 5.41 14.37
N VAL A 214 -4.14 5.31 15.61
CA VAL A 214 -3.88 4.18 16.52
C VAL A 214 -4.59 2.92 16.03
N GLU A 215 -5.82 3.04 15.56
CA GLU A 215 -6.55 1.91 14.96
C GLU A 215 -5.86 1.43 13.70
N TYR A 216 -5.36 2.36 12.88
CA TYR A 216 -4.59 2.01 11.70
C TYR A 216 -3.29 1.28 12.05
N ALA A 217 -2.61 1.70 13.11
CA ALA A 217 -1.42 1.02 13.62
C ALA A 217 -1.73 -0.42 14.09
N TYR A 218 -2.84 -0.62 14.80
CA TYR A 218 -3.29 -1.95 15.20
C TYR A 218 -3.63 -2.83 14.00
N PHE A 219 -4.35 -2.30 13.03
CA PHE A 219 -4.64 -2.98 11.77
C PHE A 219 -3.35 -3.38 11.04
N SER A 220 -2.40 -2.46 10.94
CA SER A 220 -1.12 -2.69 10.29
C SER A 220 -0.34 -3.84 10.94
N ALA A 221 -0.29 -3.87 12.28
CA ALA A 221 0.34 -4.96 13.03
C ALA A 221 -0.42 -6.30 12.89
N PHE A 222 -1.74 -6.25 12.75
CA PHE A 222 -2.56 -7.40 12.39
C PHE A 222 -2.17 -7.96 11.01
N VAL A 223 -2.05 -7.12 9.99
CA VAL A 223 -1.63 -7.55 8.64
C VAL A 223 -0.26 -8.24 8.70
N MET A 224 0.72 -7.61 9.37
CA MET A 224 2.09 -8.13 9.53
C MET A 224 2.18 -9.44 10.33
N SER A 225 1.16 -9.78 11.13
CA SER A 225 1.12 -11.03 11.91
C SER A 225 0.33 -12.14 11.20
N HIS A 226 -0.54 -11.80 10.26
CA HIS A 226 -1.38 -12.77 9.56
C HIS A 226 -0.89 -13.13 8.15
N LEU A 227 -0.07 -12.25 7.55
CA LEU A 227 0.55 -12.46 6.27
C LEU A 227 2.07 -12.65 6.45
N PRO A 228 2.70 -13.55 5.67
CA PRO A 228 4.12 -13.86 5.83
C PRO A 228 5.04 -12.82 5.14
N TRP A 229 4.50 -11.69 4.71
CA TRP A 229 5.20 -10.68 3.91
C TRP A 229 5.35 -9.37 4.67
N PHE A 230 6.28 -8.54 4.21
CA PHE A 230 6.41 -7.19 4.72
C PHE A 230 5.18 -6.36 4.34
N ALA A 231 4.78 -5.43 5.20
CA ALA A 231 3.69 -4.50 4.93
C ALA A 231 4.18 -3.06 5.12
N ASN A 232 4.20 -2.28 4.05
CA ASN A 232 4.46 -0.84 4.15
C ASN A 232 3.14 -0.08 4.20
N VAL A 233 2.94 0.68 5.26
CA VAL A 233 1.67 1.37 5.51
C VAL A 233 1.80 2.83 5.09
N ASN A 234 0.77 3.37 4.47
CA ASN A 234 0.71 4.76 4.00
C ASN A 234 -0.60 5.39 4.47
N GLY A 235 -0.58 6.67 4.80
CA GLY A 235 -1.73 7.34 5.40
C GLY A 235 -2.23 8.55 4.63
N ALA A 236 -3.55 8.74 4.63
CA ALA A 236 -4.18 9.96 4.15
C ALA A 236 -3.76 11.15 5.01
N GLN A 237 -3.51 12.31 4.40
CA GLN A 237 -3.15 13.55 5.11
C GLN A 237 -1.96 13.39 6.07
N ARG A 238 -1.09 12.40 5.84
CA ARG A 238 0.04 12.04 6.72
C ARG A 238 -0.38 11.52 8.11
N ARG A 239 -1.65 11.12 8.30
CA ARG A 239 -2.19 10.56 9.55
C ARG A 239 -1.76 9.09 9.73
N VAL A 240 -0.46 8.82 9.78
CA VAL A 240 0.05 7.46 9.95
C VAL A 240 1.21 7.44 10.93
N MET A 241 1.20 6.43 11.81
CA MET A 241 2.20 6.29 12.87
C MET A 241 3.59 5.93 12.34
N TRP A 242 3.65 5.21 11.22
CA TRP A 242 4.88 4.88 10.50
C TRP A 242 4.60 4.78 9.01
N GLY A 243 5.59 5.02 8.16
CA GLY A 243 5.41 4.97 6.70
C GLY A 243 5.09 6.33 6.08
N ASN A 244 4.45 6.34 4.91
CA ASN A 244 4.48 7.50 4.00
C ASN A 244 3.10 8.17 3.80
N PRO A 245 3.08 9.44 3.39
CA PRO A 245 1.86 10.08 2.90
C PRO A 245 1.28 9.35 1.68
N SER A 246 -0.04 9.29 1.59
CA SER A 246 -0.81 8.78 0.45
C SER A 246 -2.12 9.58 0.34
N PRO A 247 -2.81 9.60 -0.82
CA PRO A 247 -4.13 10.22 -0.94
C PRO A 247 -5.20 9.56 -0.05
N TYR A 248 -5.07 8.24 0.13
CA TYR A 248 -5.92 7.36 0.93
C TYR A 248 -5.08 6.53 1.91
N PRO A 249 -5.66 6.03 3.01
CA PRO A 249 -5.00 5.02 3.82
C PRO A 249 -4.78 3.78 2.96
N ALA A 250 -3.56 3.25 2.97
CA ALA A 250 -3.20 2.10 2.14
C ALA A 250 -2.08 1.26 2.75
N VAL A 251 -2.20 -0.07 2.69
CA VAL A 251 -1.17 -1.01 3.13
C VAL A 251 -0.65 -1.79 1.94
N ASN A 252 0.61 -1.53 1.56
CA ASN A 252 1.30 -2.25 0.51
C ASN A 252 1.86 -3.55 1.10
N ILE A 253 1.32 -4.69 0.71
CA ILE A 253 1.87 -6.02 1.01
C ILE A 253 3.00 -6.27 0.01
N ILE A 254 4.24 -6.18 0.50
CA ILE A 254 5.47 -6.32 -0.29
C ILE A 254 6.00 -7.75 -0.17
N ASN A 255 5.69 -8.56 -1.18
CA ASN A 255 6.07 -9.95 -1.29
C ASN A 255 7.39 -10.18 -2.07
N GLY A 256 7.92 -9.13 -2.69
CA GLY A 256 9.25 -9.11 -3.34
C GLY A 256 9.24 -9.40 -4.83
N LYS A 257 8.06 -9.52 -5.45
CA LYS A 257 7.94 -9.74 -6.89
C LYS A 257 8.32 -8.51 -7.71
N TRP A 258 8.29 -7.32 -7.10
CA TRP A 258 8.81 -6.09 -7.71
C TRP A 258 10.27 -6.20 -8.18
N VAL A 259 11.08 -7.05 -7.56
CA VAL A 259 12.53 -7.17 -7.84
C VAL A 259 12.78 -7.59 -9.29
N ALA A 260 11.99 -8.54 -9.80
CA ALA A 260 12.18 -9.06 -11.15
C ALA A 260 11.93 -7.98 -12.20
N ASP A 261 10.80 -7.28 -12.10
CA ASP A 261 10.43 -6.21 -13.04
C ASP A 261 11.43 -5.04 -12.96
N THR A 262 11.91 -4.70 -11.76
CA THR A 262 12.89 -3.63 -11.58
C THR A 262 14.27 -4.00 -12.16
N GLU A 263 14.69 -5.25 -12.04
CA GLU A 263 15.93 -5.73 -12.66
C GLU A 263 15.84 -5.80 -14.19
N ARG A 264 14.67 -6.17 -14.74
CA ARG A 264 14.43 -6.13 -16.19
C ARG A 264 14.54 -4.69 -16.70
N LEU A 265 13.89 -3.74 -16.03
CA LEU A 265 14.04 -2.32 -16.33
C LEU A 265 15.50 -1.86 -16.30
N ARG A 266 16.26 -2.25 -15.27
CA ARG A 266 17.68 -1.90 -15.15
C ARG A 266 18.51 -2.43 -16.34
N ARG A 267 18.10 -3.55 -16.94
CA ARG A 267 18.72 -4.15 -18.12
C ARG A 267 18.20 -3.60 -19.45
N GLY A 268 17.35 -2.56 -19.43
CA GLY A 268 16.81 -1.90 -20.61
C GLY A 268 15.51 -2.49 -21.14
N ASP A 269 14.92 -3.47 -20.45
CA ASP A 269 13.65 -4.08 -20.84
C ASP A 269 12.49 -3.23 -20.31
N THR A 270 12.02 -2.29 -21.14
CA THR A 270 10.94 -1.35 -20.82
C THR A 270 9.57 -1.86 -21.25
N ALA A 271 9.50 -2.67 -22.31
CA ALA A 271 8.22 -3.15 -22.83
C ALA A 271 7.61 -4.26 -21.96
N SER A 272 8.38 -5.28 -21.59
CA SER A 272 7.81 -6.49 -20.98
C SER A 272 7.55 -6.36 -19.47
N ILE A 273 8.03 -5.27 -18.86
CA ILE A 273 7.74 -4.90 -17.46
C ILE A 273 6.34 -4.29 -17.31
N VAL A 274 5.70 -3.90 -18.42
CA VAL A 274 4.31 -3.43 -18.44
C VAL A 274 3.40 -4.65 -18.50
N ARG A 275 2.69 -4.92 -17.40
CA ARG A 275 1.81 -6.10 -17.31
C ARG A 275 0.37 -5.72 -17.61
N PRO A 276 -0.38 -6.56 -18.35
CA PRO A 276 -1.81 -6.31 -18.57
C PRO A 276 -2.58 -6.35 -17.25
N PRO A 277 -3.82 -5.85 -17.20
CA PRO A 277 -4.70 -6.09 -16.07
C PRO A 277 -4.91 -7.58 -15.79
N VAL A 278 -5.34 -7.90 -14.57
CA VAL A 278 -5.81 -9.25 -14.25
C VAL A 278 -7.26 -9.38 -14.73
N GLU A 279 -7.60 -10.54 -15.30
CA GLU A 279 -8.96 -10.80 -15.76
C GLU A 279 -9.97 -10.70 -14.60
N PRO A 280 -11.10 -9.99 -14.78
CA PRO A 280 -12.16 -9.92 -13.79
C PRO A 280 -12.70 -11.30 -13.42
N GLY A 281 -13.23 -11.43 -12.20
CA GLY A 281 -13.92 -12.67 -11.77
C GLY A 281 -13.02 -13.88 -11.48
N GLN A 282 -11.70 -13.79 -11.63
CA GLN A 282 -10.81 -14.95 -11.39
C GLN A 282 -10.53 -15.25 -9.92
N TYR A 283 -10.69 -14.26 -9.05
CA TYR A 283 -10.26 -14.32 -7.65
C TYR A 283 -11.40 -13.88 -6.74
N PHE A 284 -11.39 -14.40 -5.51
CA PHE A 284 -12.34 -14.03 -4.47
C PHE A 284 -13.83 -14.24 -4.84
N GLN A 285 -14.13 -15.34 -5.53
CA GLN A 285 -15.50 -15.71 -5.93
C GLN A 285 -16.34 -16.38 -4.83
N GLY A 286 -15.73 -16.65 -3.67
CA GLY A 286 -16.43 -17.28 -2.54
C GLY A 286 -17.05 -16.27 -1.57
N GLU A 287 -17.80 -16.78 -0.60
CA GLU A 287 -18.22 -15.99 0.56
C GLU A 287 -17.08 -15.90 1.58
N TYR A 288 -16.73 -14.67 1.94
CA TYR A 288 -15.63 -14.38 2.86
C TYR A 288 -16.10 -13.45 3.97
N GLY A 289 -15.30 -13.44 5.04
CA GLY A 289 -15.56 -12.61 6.21
C GLY A 289 -15.95 -13.45 7.41
N VAL A 290 -15.38 -13.12 8.55
CA VAL A 290 -15.72 -13.72 9.84
C VAL A 290 -15.79 -12.64 10.90
N ALA A 291 -16.69 -12.81 11.88
CA ALA A 291 -16.77 -11.89 13.00
C ALA A 291 -15.42 -11.81 13.73
N THR A 292 -14.96 -10.58 13.99
CA THR A 292 -13.70 -10.30 14.68
C THR A 292 -13.95 -9.48 15.94
N ARG A 293 -13.08 -9.65 16.96
CA ARG A 293 -13.04 -8.79 18.16
C ARG A 293 -12.06 -7.62 18.00
N GLY A 294 -11.62 -7.36 16.77
CA GLY A 294 -10.55 -6.41 16.47
C GLY A 294 -9.16 -6.97 16.83
N ALA A 295 -8.18 -6.07 16.88
CA ALA A 295 -6.80 -6.45 17.14
C ALA A 295 -6.60 -7.00 18.58
N ASN A 296 -5.93 -8.13 18.69
CA ASN A 296 -5.64 -8.79 19.95
C ASN A 296 -4.43 -8.16 20.69
N LYS A 297 -4.14 -8.65 21.90
CA LYS A 297 -3.04 -8.12 22.72
C LYS A 297 -1.66 -8.25 22.06
N LEU A 298 -1.41 -9.33 21.30
CA LEU A 298 -0.14 -9.55 20.61
C LEU A 298 0.06 -8.48 19.53
N GLU A 299 -0.96 -8.23 18.71
CA GLU A 299 -0.93 -7.22 17.64
C GLU A 299 -0.81 -5.81 18.20
N LYS A 300 -1.54 -5.49 19.26
CA LYS A 300 -1.39 -4.22 19.98
C LYS A 300 0.03 -4.04 20.53
N THR A 301 0.62 -5.11 21.05
CA THR A 301 2.01 -5.09 21.54
C THR A 301 2.99 -4.86 20.38
N HIS A 302 2.76 -5.54 19.26
CA HIS A 302 3.57 -5.38 18.06
C HIS A 302 3.50 -3.95 17.52
N ALA A 303 2.30 -3.36 17.42
CA ALA A 303 2.12 -1.96 17.04
C ALA A 303 2.83 -1.00 18.01
N PHE A 304 2.71 -1.23 19.32
CA PHE A 304 3.41 -0.46 20.35
C PHE A 304 4.94 -0.50 20.17
N LEU A 305 5.51 -1.68 19.90
CA LEU A 305 6.95 -1.83 19.69
C LEU A 305 7.43 -1.11 18.43
N ILE A 306 6.70 -1.23 17.31
CA ILE A 306 7.00 -0.51 16.07
C ILE A 306 6.92 1.00 16.31
N ASN A 307 5.83 1.50 16.91
CA ASN A 307 5.64 2.92 17.20
C ASN A 307 6.76 3.44 18.11
N THR A 308 7.12 2.72 19.16
CA THR A 308 8.23 3.08 20.06
C THR A 308 9.55 3.18 19.31
N TRP A 309 9.85 2.18 18.47
CA TRP A 309 11.09 2.16 17.69
C TRP A 309 11.14 3.31 16.66
N VAL A 310 10.05 3.56 15.94
CA VAL A 310 9.95 4.69 14.98
C VAL A 310 10.11 6.03 15.69
N ARG A 311 9.44 6.23 16.83
CA ARG A 311 9.54 7.47 17.61
C ARG A 311 10.95 7.71 18.13
N ARG A 312 11.68 6.66 18.55
CA ARG A 312 13.09 6.77 18.95
C ARG A 312 14.01 7.24 17.81
N ARG A 313 13.63 7.03 16.55
CA ARG A 313 14.38 7.56 15.38
C ARG A 313 14.09 9.03 15.09
N GLY A 314 13.18 9.66 15.85
CA GLY A 314 12.82 11.07 15.73
C GLY A 314 12.41 11.43 14.30
N PHE A 315 12.93 12.55 13.78
CA PHE A 315 12.59 13.05 12.45
C PHE A 315 12.87 12.07 11.30
N ARG A 316 13.80 11.12 11.44
CA ARG A 316 14.03 10.09 10.42
C ARG A 316 12.82 9.16 10.27
N GLY A 317 12.04 8.97 11.33
CA GLY A 317 10.84 8.13 11.36
C GLY A 317 11.11 6.70 10.84
N GLY A 318 10.19 6.18 10.03
CA GLY A 318 10.27 4.85 9.42
C GLY A 318 11.13 4.77 8.14
N LEU A 319 11.72 5.88 7.68
CA LEU A 319 12.48 5.89 6.42
C LEU A 319 13.87 5.27 6.62
N TYR A 320 14.19 4.25 5.83
CA TYR A 320 15.48 3.54 5.88
C TYR A 320 16.46 4.01 4.80
N PHE A 321 15.97 4.18 3.56
CA PHE A 321 16.83 4.42 2.39
C PHE A 321 16.92 5.89 1.99
N VAL A 322 16.27 6.76 2.76
CA VAL A 322 16.05 8.15 2.40
C VAL A 322 16.35 9.02 3.61
N ASP A 323 17.20 10.02 3.43
CA ASP A 323 17.41 11.03 4.47
C ASP A 323 16.26 12.03 4.45
N ARG A 324 15.27 11.82 5.33
CA ARG A 324 14.09 12.69 5.42
C ARG A 324 14.45 14.16 5.66
N ARG A 325 15.57 14.44 6.35
CA ARG A 325 16.05 15.81 6.59
C ARG A 325 16.38 16.51 5.27
N LYS A 326 16.93 15.74 4.35
CA LYS A 326 17.19 16.18 2.98
C LYS A 326 15.96 16.13 2.11
N ILE A 327 14.83 15.53 2.49
CA ILE A 327 13.59 15.56 1.69
C ILE A 327 12.68 16.69 2.16
N GLU A 328 12.45 16.79 3.46
CA GLU A 328 11.51 17.69 4.11
C GLU A 328 12.27 18.72 4.98
N ALA A 329 13.14 19.52 4.37
CA ALA A 329 14.06 20.41 5.11
C ALA A 329 13.34 21.44 5.98
N GLU A 330 12.28 22.07 5.46
CA GLU A 330 11.45 23.03 6.21
C GLU A 330 10.81 22.38 7.44
N ARG A 331 10.34 21.14 7.30
CA ARG A 331 9.76 20.40 8.43
C ARG A 331 10.82 19.94 9.42
N TYR A 332 12.04 19.69 8.95
CA TYR A 332 13.14 19.38 9.85
C TYR A 332 13.47 20.60 10.71
N GLN A 333 13.46 21.80 10.14
CA GLN A 333 13.60 23.05 10.89
C GLN A 333 12.46 23.21 11.91
N GLN A 334 11.21 22.97 11.52
CA GLN A 334 10.07 22.97 12.46
C GLN A 334 10.23 21.93 13.58
N TYR A 335 10.70 20.73 13.25
CA TYR A 335 10.98 19.68 14.23
C TYR A 335 12.07 20.11 15.22
N GLN A 336 13.15 20.73 14.73
CA GLN A 336 14.21 21.26 15.59
C GLN A 336 13.68 22.39 16.48
N ALA A 337 12.91 23.34 15.92
CA ALA A 337 12.36 24.48 16.65
C ALA A 337 11.37 24.07 17.76
N THR A 338 10.65 22.97 17.56
CA THR A 338 9.67 22.45 18.55
C THR A 338 10.24 21.35 19.44
N ASN A 339 11.54 21.03 19.28
CA ASN A 339 12.18 19.87 19.91
C ASN A 339 11.35 18.57 19.76
N GLY A 340 10.66 18.42 18.61
CA GLY A 340 9.78 17.29 18.30
C GLY A 340 8.39 17.28 18.96
N GLN A 341 8.02 18.27 19.77
CA GLN A 341 6.75 18.28 20.53
C GLN A 341 5.49 18.42 19.66
N ASN A 342 5.61 18.94 18.42
CA ASN A 342 4.48 19.15 17.50
C ASN A 342 4.57 18.34 16.20
N PHE A 343 5.39 17.27 16.18
CA PHE A 343 5.56 16.48 14.96
C PHE A 343 4.43 15.46 14.78
N ILE A 344 3.57 15.70 13.78
CA ILE A 344 2.47 14.82 13.36
C ILE A 344 3.03 13.42 13.03
N GLY A 345 2.58 12.40 13.78
CA GLY A 345 3.08 11.01 13.71
C GLY A 345 3.62 10.45 15.02
N ASN A 346 3.63 11.24 16.10
CA ASN A 346 4.21 10.88 17.40
C ASN A 346 3.20 10.46 18.49
N GLU A 347 1.94 10.21 18.13
CA GLU A 347 0.96 9.68 19.07
C GLU A 347 1.50 8.43 19.77
N VAL A 348 1.34 8.41 21.09
CA VAL A 348 1.85 7.34 21.93
C VAL A 348 0.83 6.22 21.98
N ILE A 349 1.18 5.08 21.41
CA ILE A 349 0.40 3.86 21.67
C ILE A 349 0.66 3.45 23.12
N GLN A 350 -0.41 3.30 23.91
CA GLN A 350 -0.26 2.85 25.29
C GLN A 350 0.29 1.42 25.32
N ASN A 351 1.23 1.14 26.23
CA ASN A 351 1.78 -0.20 26.39
C ASN A 351 0.67 -1.17 26.84
N PRO A 352 0.24 -2.12 25.99
CA PRO A 352 -0.87 -3.01 26.29
C PRO A 352 -0.54 -4.08 27.36
N LEU A 353 0.73 -4.19 27.74
CA LEU A 353 1.20 -5.07 28.81
C LEU A 353 1.16 -4.41 30.19
N ARG A 354 1.05 -3.09 30.27
CA ARG A 354 0.96 -2.37 31.55
C ARG A 354 -0.47 -2.52 32.09
N ARG A 355 -0.62 -3.07 33.30
CA ARG A 355 -1.92 -3.04 34.00
C ARG A 355 -2.30 -1.57 34.21
N LYS A 356 -3.53 -1.19 33.84
CA LYS A 356 -4.09 0.10 34.28
C LYS A 356 -4.10 0.06 35.81
N ARG A 357 -3.41 1.00 36.44
CA ARG A 357 -3.49 1.20 37.88
C ARG A 357 -4.80 1.88 38.20
#